data_AF-A0A699TZ53-F1
#
_entry.id   AF-A0A699TZ53-F1
#
_cell.length_a   1.000
_cell.length_b   1.000
_cell.length_c   1.000
_cell.angle_alpha   90.00
_cell.angle_beta   90.00
_cell.angle_gamma   90.00
#
_symmetry.space_group_name_H-M   'P 1'
#
loop_
_entity.id
_entity.type
_entity.pdbx_description
1 polymer ?
#
loop_
_entity_poly.entity_id
_entity_poly.type
_entity_poly.pdbx_seq_one_letter_code
_entity_poly.pdbx_strand_id
1 'polypeptide(L)' 'SYRKALEADSSYKPAAECLSIVLTDIGTSLKLAGNTQEGIQKYYDAIKIDPHYAPAYYNLG' A
#
# COMPACT_ATOMS: atom_id res chain seq x y z
N SER A 1 -15.03 0.51 -1.31
CA SER A 1 -14.81 -0.71 -2.10
C SER A 1 -13.81 -1.64 -1.42
N TYR A 2 -12.57 -1.23 -1.09
CA TYR A 2 -11.66 -2.04 -0.24
C TYR A 2 -11.56 -1.54 1.21
N ARG A 3 -11.38 -0.23 1.43
CA ARG A 3 -11.38 0.35 2.78
C ARG A 3 -12.67 0.06 3.56
N LYS A 4 -13.83 0.24 2.93
CA LYS A 4 -15.13 -0.13 3.52
C LYS A 4 -15.23 -1.61 3.88
N ALA A 5 -14.57 -2.49 3.12
CA ALA A 5 -14.56 -3.92 3.42
C ALA A 5 -13.68 -4.21 4.65
N LEU A 6 -12.54 -3.54 4.78
CA LEU A 6 -11.68 -3.59 5.97
C LEU A 6 -12.30 -2.92 7.20
N GLU A 7 -13.12 -1.90 7.02
CA GLU A 7 -13.90 -1.28 8.11
C GLU A 7 -14.98 -2.25 8.64
N ALA A 8 -15.56 -3.08 7.78
CA ALA A 8 -16.55 -4.09 8.18
C ALA A 8 -15.90 -5.37 8.72
N ASP A 9 -14.78 -5.78 8.14
CA ASP A 9 -13.97 -6.93 8.56
C ASP A 9 -12.48 -6.66 8.29
N SER A 10 -11.77 -6.29 9.35
CA SER A 10 -10.33 -6.02 9.32
C SER A 10 -9.48 -7.24 8.93
N SER A 11 -10.06 -8.44 8.93
CA SER A 11 -9.37 -9.70 8.57
C SER A 11 -9.57 -10.12 7.11
N TYR A 12 -10.30 -9.33 6.31
CA TYR A 12 -10.59 -9.66 4.92
C TYR A 12 -9.35 -9.51 4.02
N LYS A 13 -8.54 -10.58 3.98
CA LYS A 13 -7.23 -10.64 3.31
C LYS A 13 -7.24 -10.14 1.86
N PRO A 14 -8.22 -10.50 0.99
CA PRO A 14 -8.22 -10.01 -0.39
C PRO A 14 -8.34 -8.49 -0.49
N ALA A 15 -9.07 -7.84 0.42
CA ALA A 15 -9.15 -6.37 0.42
C ALA A 15 -7.89 -5.71 0.95
N ALA A 16 -7.23 -6.32 1.94
CA ALA A 16 -5.94 -5.86 2.43
C ALA A 16 -4.89 -5.91 1.31
N GLU A 17 -4.77 -7.05 0.63
CA GLU A 17 -3.84 -7.25 -0.49
C GLU A 17 -4.13 -6.27 -1.64
N CYS A 18 -5.38 -6.15 -2.09
CA CYS A 18 -5.76 -5.20 -3.14
C CYS A 18 -5.41 -3.74 -2.78
N LEU A 19 -5.64 -3.34 -1.52
CA LEU A 19 -5.33 -1.99 -1.08
C LEU A 19 -3.82 -1.76 -0.98
N SER A 20 -3.05 -2.76 -0.56
CA SER A 20 -1.59 -2.70 -0.53
C SER A 20 -0.98 -2.59 -1.94
N ILE A 21 -1.51 -3.34 -2.92
CA ILE A 21 -1.13 -3.21 -4.34
C ILE A 21 -1.31 -1.76 -4.81
N VAL A 22 -2.51 -1.21 -4.63
CA VAL A 22 -2.82 0.16 -5.09
C VAL A 22 -1.94 1.20 -4.41
N LEU A 23 -1.70 1.08 -3.10
CA LEU A 23 -0.82 2.01 -2.38
C LEU A 23 0.62 1.92 -2.88
N THR A 24 1.14 0.72 -3.17
CA THR A 24 2.46 0.55 -3.78
C THR A 24 2.55 1.16 -5.17
N ASP A 25 1.54 0.98 -6.04
CA ASP A 25 1.55 1.55 -7.39
C ASP A 25 1.52 3.09 -7.36
N ILE A 26 0.73 3.69 -6.46
CA ILE A 26 0.72 5.13 -6.23
C ILE A 26 2.09 5.58 -5.70
N GLY A 27 2.68 4.83 -4.77
CA GLY A 27 4.01 5.12 -4.22
C GLY A 27 5.09 5.19 -5.30
N THR A 28 5.08 4.20 -6.21
CA THR A 28 6.00 4.13 -7.35
C THR A 28 5.80 5.32 -8.29
N SER A 29 4.54 5.62 -8.62
CA SER A 29 4.19 6.74 -9.49
C SER A 29 4.67 8.08 -8.91
N LEU A 30 4.47 8.31 -7.61
CA LEU A 30 4.93 9.52 -6.91
C LEU A 30 6.46 9.62 -6.88
N LYS A 31 7.15 8.51 -6.61
CA LYS A 31 8.62 8.46 -6.60
C LYS A 31 9.19 8.80 -7.99
N LEU A 32 8.59 8.26 -9.05
CA LEU A 32 8.96 8.55 -10.44
C LEU A 32 8.66 10.00 -10.86
N ALA A 33 7.63 10.61 -10.28
CA ALA A 33 7.28 12.02 -10.52
C ALA A 33 8.16 13.02 -9.73
N GLY A 34 9.13 12.56 -8.94
CA GLY A 34 9.98 13.40 -8.09
C GLY A 34 9.39 13.70 -6.71
N ASN A 35 8.16 13.27 -6.43
CA ASN A 35 7.51 13.36 -5.12
C ASN A 35 7.93 12.19 -4.22
N THR A 36 9.25 12.02 -4.07
CA THR A 36 9.85 10.85 -3.41
C THR A 36 9.33 10.62 -2.00
N GLN A 37 9.18 11.67 -1.20
CA GLN A 37 8.72 11.55 0.18
C GLN A 37 7.27 11.05 0.28
N GLU A 38 6.38 11.56 -0.57
CA GLU A 38 4.99 11.08 -0.61
C GLU A 38 4.94 9.64 -1.13
N GLY A 39 5.78 9.30 -2.10
CA GLY A 39 5.89 7.92 -2.61
C GLY A 39 6.30 6.93 -1.51
N ILE A 40 7.32 7.29 -0.74
CA ILE A 40 7.78 6.52 0.43
C ILE A 40 6.65 6.35 1.45
N GLN A 41 5.89 7.42 1.73
CA GLN A 41 4.76 7.36 2.66
C GLN A 41 3.70 6.34 2.21
N LYS A 42 3.46 6.20 0.91
CA LYS A 42 2.50 5.22 0.39
C LYS A 42 2.95 3.77 0.55
N TYR A 43 4.25 3.49 0.46
CA TYR A 43 4.75 2.15 0.79
C TYR A 43 4.54 1.81 2.26
N TYR A 44 4.76 2.77 3.17
CA TYR A 44 4.43 2.58 4.59
C TYR A 44 2.94 2.38 4.82
N ASP A 45 2.08 3.09 4.10
CA ASP A 45 0.64 2.88 4.18
C ASP A 45 0.27 1.46 3.71
N ALA A 46 0.90 0.94 2.65
CA ALA A 46 0.71 -0.45 2.19
C ALA A 46 1.13 -1.46 3.26
N ILE A 47 2.29 -1.25 3.90
CA ILE A 47 2.79 -2.11 4.99
C ILE A 47 1.86 -2.10 6.21
N LYS A 48 1.23 -0.97 6.52
CA LYS A 48 0.25 -0.89 7.63
C LYS A 48 -1.01 -1.69 7.33
N ILE A 49 -1.40 -1.80 6.06
CA ILE A 49 -2.58 -2.56 5.64
C ILE A 49 -2.27 -4.06 5.57
N ASP A 50 -1.15 -4.43 4.95
CA ASP A 50 -0.65 -5.80 4.92
C ASP A 50 0.85 -5.82 5.26
N PRO A 51 1.19 -6.16 6.52
CA PRO A 51 2.57 -6.26 6.97
C PRO A 51 3.40 -7.33 6.25
N HIS A 52 2.78 -8.24 5.49
CA HIS A 52 3.47 -9.29 4.76
C HIS A 52 3.57 -9.00 3.25
N TYR A 53 3.11 -7.83 2.81
CA TYR A 53 3.12 -7.47 1.39
C TYR A 53 4.53 -7.09 0.91
N ALA A 54 5.27 -8.11 0.46
CA ALA A 54 6.66 -8.01 0.02
C ALA A 54 6.95 -6.88 -1.01
N PRO A 55 6.08 -6.58 -2.00
CA PRO A 55 6.34 -5.53 -2.97
C PRO A 55 6.48 -4.12 -2.35
N ALA A 56 5.81 -3.83 -1.24
CA ALA A 56 5.97 -2.54 -0.57
C ALA A 56 7.36 -2.38 0.07
N TYR A 57 7.89 -3.45 0.67
CA TYR A 57 9.26 -3.48 1.19
C TYR A 57 10.29 -3.36 0.08
N TYR A 58 10.12 -4.10 -1.01
CA TYR A 58 11.01 -4.03 -2.18
C TYR A 58 11.12 -2.59 -2.74
N ASN A 59 10.01 -1.85 -2.76
CA ASN A 59 10.01 -0.48 -3.31
C ASN A 59 10.55 0.60 -2.35
N LEU A 60 10.70 0.29 -1.05
CA LEU A 60 11.38 1.16 -0.07
C LEU A 60 12.90 1.14 -0.23
N GLY A 61 13.49 0.02 -0.65
CA GLY A 61 14.93 -0.15 -0.83
C GLY A 61 15.40 -1.56 -0.55
#